data_AF-A0A662WIY3-F1
#
_entry.id   AF-A0A662WIY3-F1
#
_cell.length_a   1.000
_cell.length_b   1.000
_cell.length_c   1.000
_cell.angle_alpha   90.00
_cell.angle_beta   90.00
_cell.angle_gamma   90.00
#
_symmetry.space_group_name_H-M   'P 1'
#
loop_
_entity.id
_entity.type
_entity.pdbx_description
1 polymer ?
#
loop_
_entity_poly.entity_id
_entity_poly.type
_entity_poly.pdbx_seq_one_letter_code
_entity_poly.pdbx_strand_id
1 'polypeptide(L)'
;EKLNSVYNCFLTIICNISPYCKKLNMVSSVRLLRLFKLFAQPRYLFDNEANHHLVFFLLETFDNIIQYQYEGNQQVVYAMIQNKSVFYQLNELQLPPIRSSAADKPSAKTEDGAESKQQDPAKTPRNSDGEFVPTAEWLAAWKKKLPLTTSLRLLQYLIPQLEDACEKAGGSLDEDAMLYFLRTTTMVGLLPVPHPIVIRKYQINQFTHLWFTTFTWGVIFLRNQVLPLFDGGAITLFTISVL
;
A
#
# COMPACT_ATOMS: atom_id res chain seq x y z
N GLU A 1 10.77 12.27 1.59
CA GLU A 1 11.61 11.16 2.09
C GLU A 1 11.30 10.70 3.52
N LYS A 2 11.22 11.57 4.55
CA LYS A 2 11.07 11.14 5.96
C LYS A 2 9.85 10.28 6.31
N LEU A 3 8.74 10.38 5.58
CA LEU A 3 7.51 9.63 5.87
C LEU A 3 7.43 8.26 5.16
N ASN A 4 8.22 8.03 4.11
CA ASN A 4 8.19 6.79 3.33
C ASN A 4 8.46 5.57 4.21
N SER A 5 9.31 5.74 5.22
CA SER A 5 9.68 4.68 6.17
C SER A 5 8.53 4.21 7.05
N VAL A 6 7.49 5.03 7.25
CA VAL A 6 6.38 4.71 8.15
C VAL A 6 5.10 4.29 7.40
N TYR A 7 5.03 4.51 6.08
CA TYR A 7 3.85 4.14 5.28
C TYR A 7 3.50 2.66 5.40
N ASN A 8 4.49 1.77 5.34
CA ASN A 8 4.26 0.34 5.48
C ASN A 8 3.61 0.01 6.84
N CYS A 9 4.14 0.58 7.93
CA CYS A 9 3.62 0.39 9.28
C CYS A 9 2.17 0.88 9.41
N PHE A 10 1.88 2.11 8.97
CA PHE A 10 0.53 2.67 9.06
C PHE A 10 -0.48 1.91 8.21
N LEU A 11 -0.12 1.55 6.97
CA LEU A 11 -1.00 0.79 6.09
C LEU A 11 -1.24 -0.64 6.61
N THR A 12 -0.23 -1.26 7.24
CA THR A 12 -0.42 -2.55 7.92
C THR A 12 -1.45 -2.45 9.04
N ILE A 13 -1.38 -1.40 9.85
CA ILE A 13 -2.36 -1.17 10.93
C ILE A 13 -3.76 -0.97 10.34
N ILE A 14 -3.90 -0.09 9.34
CA ILE A 14 -5.18 0.17 8.66
C ILE A 14 -5.75 -1.13 8.08
N CYS A 15 -4.91 -1.93 7.40
CA CYS A 15 -5.33 -3.20 6.83
C CYS A 15 -5.81 -4.19 7.91
N ASN A 16 -5.12 -4.29 9.05
CA ASN A 16 -5.51 -5.20 10.14
C ASN A 16 -6.85 -4.82 10.80
N ILE A 17 -7.13 -3.52 10.94
CA ILE A 17 -8.38 -3.06 11.56
C ILE A 17 -9.55 -3.02 10.57
N SER A 18 -9.27 -2.98 9.27
CA SER A 18 -10.29 -2.78 8.22
C SER A 18 -11.46 -3.77 8.23
N PRO A 19 -11.30 -5.08 8.55
CA PRO A 19 -12.44 -6.00 8.66
C PRO A 19 -13.42 -5.68 9.79
N TYR A 20 -13.02 -4.81 10.73
CA TYR A 20 -13.78 -4.47 11.93
C TYR A 20 -14.24 -3.00 11.94
N CYS A 21 -13.73 -2.18 11.01
CA CYS A 21 -14.10 -0.77 10.90
C CYS A 21 -15.56 -0.63 10.48
N LYS A 22 -16.38 -0.05 11.37
CA LYS A 22 -17.79 0.28 11.10
C LYS A 22 -17.96 1.80 11.06
N LYS A 23 -18.85 2.29 10.20
CA LYS A 23 -19.28 3.71 10.19
C LYS A 23 -18.16 4.71 9.91
N LEU A 24 -17.31 4.43 8.92
CA LEU A 24 -16.39 5.43 8.40
C LEU A 24 -17.15 6.60 7.80
N ASN A 25 -16.85 7.82 8.27
CA ASN A 25 -17.46 9.02 7.74
C ASN A 25 -16.97 9.33 6.31
N MET A 26 -17.67 10.25 5.63
CA MET A 26 -17.34 10.62 4.25
C MET A 26 -15.93 11.20 4.12
N VAL A 27 -15.50 12.05 5.05
CA VAL A 27 -14.18 12.70 5.01
C VAL A 27 -13.06 11.66 5.05
N SER A 28 -13.10 10.72 5.99
CA SER A 28 -12.12 9.64 6.13
C SER A 28 -12.12 8.75 4.89
N SER A 29 -13.30 8.43 4.35
CA SER A 29 -13.48 7.64 3.14
C SER A 29 -12.79 8.29 1.93
N VAL A 30 -13.06 9.59 1.70
CA VAL A 30 -12.42 10.36 0.62
C VAL A 30 -10.91 10.48 0.82
N ARG A 31 -10.43 10.65 2.06
CA ARG A 31 -8.98 10.74 2.36
C ARG A 31 -8.28 9.41 2.10
N LEU A 32 -8.89 8.29 2.46
CA LEU A 32 -8.36 6.95 2.17
C LEU A 32 -8.27 6.71 0.65
N LEU A 33 -9.31 7.10 -0.11
CA LEU A 33 -9.27 7.02 -1.57
C LEU A 33 -8.24 7.98 -2.19
N ARG A 34 -8.04 9.17 -1.64
CA ARG A 34 -6.98 10.09 -2.09
C ARG A 34 -5.59 9.49 -1.88
N LEU A 35 -5.37 8.79 -0.77
CA LEU A 35 -4.12 8.09 -0.51
C LEU A 35 -3.89 6.97 -1.54
N PHE A 36 -4.94 6.18 -1.82
CA PHE A 36 -4.91 5.16 -2.87
C PHE A 36 -4.59 5.76 -4.24
N LYS A 37 -5.25 6.86 -4.62
CA LYS A 37 -4.94 7.59 -5.86
C LYS A 37 -3.49 7.97 -5.98
N LEU A 38 -2.89 8.47 -4.89
CA LEU A 38 -1.50 8.91 -4.89
C LEU A 38 -0.54 7.73 -5.11
N PHE A 39 -0.75 6.62 -4.40
CA PHE A 39 0.11 5.44 -4.53
C PHE A 39 -0.14 4.64 -5.81
N ALA A 40 -1.33 4.73 -6.41
CA ALA A 40 -1.66 4.07 -7.67
C ALA A 40 -1.15 4.82 -8.92
N GLN A 41 -0.56 6.01 -8.78
CA GLN A 41 -0.01 6.74 -9.93
C GLN A 41 1.13 5.93 -10.56
N PRO A 42 1.15 5.75 -11.90
CA PRO A 42 2.22 5.03 -12.58
C PRO A 42 3.61 5.59 -12.25
N ARG A 43 3.74 6.92 -12.18
CA ARG A 43 4.99 7.58 -11.79
C ARG A 43 5.48 7.13 -10.41
N TYR A 44 4.59 6.97 -9.43
CA TYR A 44 4.96 6.52 -8.09
C TYR A 44 5.25 5.01 -8.08
N LEU A 45 4.41 4.20 -8.72
CA LEU A 45 4.57 2.74 -8.76
C LEU A 45 5.90 2.30 -9.38
N PHE A 46 6.36 3.01 -10.41
CA PHE A 46 7.56 2.67 -11.17
C PHE A 46 8.84 3.29 -10.61
N ASP A 47 8.74 4.14 -9.58
CA ASP A 47 9.89 4.80 -8.95
C ASP A 47 10.71 3.85 -8.06
N ASN A 48 10.06 2.87 -7.43
CA ASN A 48 10.72 1.94 -6.51
C ASN A 48 10.07 0.55 -6.57
N GLU A 49 10.90 -0.49 -6.54
CA GLU A 49 10.49 -1.89 -6.51
C GLU A 49 9.45 -2.19 -5.44
N ALA A 50 9.52 -1.56 -4.27
CA ALA A 50 8.63 -1.85 -3.13
C ALA A 50 7.31 -1.03 -3.13
N ASN A 51 7.15 -0.03 -4.00
CA ASN A 51 6.01 0.90 -3.93
C ASN A 51 4.67 0.20 -4.19
N HIS A 52 4.65 -0.83 -5.02
CA HIS A 52 3.44 -1.60 -5.30
C HIS A 52 2.83 -2.23 -4.03
N HIS A 53 3.63 -2.59 -3.02
CA HIS A 53 3.13 -3.15 -1.76
C HIS A 53 2.15 -2.22 -1.02
N LEU A 54 2.32 -0.90 -1.13
CA LEU A 54 1.41 0.06 -0.48
C LEU A 54 0.01 0.03 -1.10
N VAL A 55 -0.05 -0.20 -2.42
CA VAL A 55 -1.31 -0.36 -3.15
C VAL A 55 -2.00 -1.66 -2.76
N PHE A 56 -1.25 -2.74 -2.54
CA PHE A 56 -1.81 -4.00 -2.02
C PHE A 56 -2.52 -3.81 -0.69
N PHE A 57 -1.90 -3.12 0.28
CA PHE A 57 -2.54 -2.87 1.59
C PHE A 57 -3.83 -2.07 1.48
N LEU A 58 -3.87 -1.07 0.59
CA LEU A 58 -5.07 -0.24 0.41
C LEU A 58 -6.19 -0.99 -0.30
N LEU A 59 -5.86 -1.77 -1.33
CA LEU A 59 -6.85 -2.62 -1.99
C LEU A 59 -7.42 -3.67 -1.04
N GLU A 60 -6.56 -4.32 -0.25
CA GLU A 60 -7.01 -5.26 0.78
C GLU A 60 -7.86 -4.56 1.86
N THR A 61 -7.52 -3.32 2.22
CA THR A 61 -8.36 -2.50 3.12
C THR A 61 -9.75 -2.28 2.53
N PHE A 62 -9.87 -1.95 1.25
CA PHE A 62 -11.17 -1.78 0.59
C PHE A 62 -11.92 -3.11 0.50
N ASP A 63 -11.25 -4.17 0.08
CA ASP A 63 -11.84 -5.51 -0.03
C ASP A 63 -12.34 -6.00 1.34
N ASN A 64 -11.59 -5.79 2.42
CA ASN A 64 -12.04 -6.09 3.79
C ASN A 64 -13.27 -5.29 4.20
N ILE A 65 -13.30 -3.98 3.92
CA ILE A 65 -14.46 -3.13 4.23
C ILE A 65 -15.69 -3.61 3.46
N ILE A 66 -15.53 -3.91 2.17
CA ILE A 66 -16.62 -4.39 1.30
C ILE A 66 -17.12 -5.77 1.74
N GLN A 67 -16.22 -6.69 2.08
CA GLN A 67 -16.59 -8.07 2.38
C GLN A 67 -17.17 -8.25 3.78
N TYR A 68 -16.63 -7.57 4.79
CA TYR A 68 -17.03 -7.80 6.19
C TYR A 68 -17.91 -6.70 6.78
N GLN A 69 -17.77 -5.46 6.31
CA GLN A 69 -18.42 -4.29 6.92
C GLN A 69 -19.07 -3.39 5.87
N TYR A 70 -19.62 -3.95 4.79
CA TYR A 70 -20.35 -3.13 3.81
C TYR A 70 -21.49 -2.38 4.49
N GLU A 71 -22.23 -3.08 5.35
CA GLU A 71 -23.29 -2.49 6.17
C GLU A 71 -22.69 -1.47 7.15
N GLY A 72 -22.89 -0.18 6.82
CA GLY A 72 -22.40 0.95 7.60
C GLY A 72 -21.15 1.62 7.04
N ASN A 73 -20.60 1.18 5.90
CA ASN A 73 -19.50 1.87 5.21
C ASN A 73 -19.85 2.23 3.76
N GLN A 74 -21.11 2.56 3.48
CA GLN A 74 -21.57 2.97 2.15
C GLN A 74 -20.83 4.21 1.65
N GLN A 75 -20.33 5.06 2.55
CA GLN A 75 -19.52 6.24 2.24
C GLN A 75 -18.19 5.88 1.55
N VAL A 76 -17.58 4.75 1.95
CA VAL A 76 -16.37 4.23 1.30
C VAL A 76 -16.69 3.80 -0.11
N VAL A 77 -17.77 3.05 -0.30
CA VAL A 77 -18.22 2.55 -1.60
C VAL A 77 -18.60 3.70 -2.53
N TYR A 78 -19.32 4.69 -2.01
CA TYR A 78 -19.62 5.94 -2.72
C TYR A 78 -18.33 6.64 -3.17
N ALA A 79 -17.36 6.82 -2.27
CA ALA A 79 -16.07 7.39 -2.62
C ALA A 79 -15.32 6.54 -3.65
N MET A 80 -15.43 5.21 -3.63
CA MET A 80 -14.84 4.34 -4.66
C MET A 80 -15.51 4.56 -6.03
N ILE A 81 -16.83 4.67 -6.09
CA ILE A 81 -17.58 4.93 -7.33
C ILE A 81 -17.15 6.26 -7.95
N GLN A 82 -17.04 7.32 -7.14
CA GLN A 82 -16.54 8.63 -7.58
C GLN A 82 -15.10 8.57 -8.13
N ASN A 83 -14.34 7.55 -7.75
CA ASN A 83 -12.95 7.36 -8.12
C ASN A 83 -12.71 6.10 -8.96
N LYS A 84 -13.78 5.59 -9.63
CA LYS A 84 -13.79 4.35 -10.42
C LYS A 84 -12.65 4.24 -11.43
N SER A 85 -12.27 5.35 -12.05
CA SER A 85 -11.21 5.41 -13.08
C SER A 85 -9.87 4.87 -12.58
N VAL A 86 -9.53 5.06 -11.31
CA VAL A 86 -8.24 4.65 -10.75
C VAL A 86 -8.14 3.13 -10.68
N PHE A 87 -9.25 2.45 -10.35
CA PHE A 87 -9.30 0.98 -10.30
C PHE A 87 -9.15 0.38 -11.70
N TYR A 88 -9.83 0.96 -12.70
CA TYR A 88 -9.70 0.52 -14.09
C TYR A 88 -8.31 0.80 -14.65
N GLN A 89 -7.74 1.98 -14.41
CA GLN A 89 -6.37 2.32 -14.81
C GLN A 89 -5.34 1.38 -14.19
N LEU A 90 -5.52 0.99 -12.93
CA LEU A 90 -4.63 0.04 -12.27
C LEU A 90 -4.77 -1.38 -12.85
N ASN A 91 -5.98 -1.79 -13.21
CA ASN A 91 -6.23 -3.06 -13.91
C ASN A 91 -5.57 -3.08 -15.30
N GLU A 92 -5.61 -1.96 -16.00
CA GLU A 92 -5.05 -1.79 -17.35
C GLU A 92 -3.59 -1.34 -17.33
N LEU A 93 -2.95 -1.28 -16.17
CA LEU A 93 -1.60 -0.74 -16.02
C LEU A 93 -0.61 -1.43 -16.97
N GLN A 94 0.10 -0.62 -17.76
CA GLN A 94 1.16 -1.04 -18.67
C GLN A 94 2.44 -0.28 -18.34
N LEU A 95 3.57 -0.83 -18.78
CA LEU A 95 4.84 -0.13 -18.66
C LEU A 95 4.83 1.14 -19.53
N PRO A 96 5.48 2.22 -19.08
CA PRO A 96 5.69 3.38 -19.92
C PRO A 96 6.46 2.94 -21.18
N PRO A 97 6.12 3.46 -22.38
CA PRO A 97 6.92 3.19 -23.56
C PRO A 97 8.35 3.65 -23.28
N ILE A 98 9.30 2.72 -23.38
CA ILE A 98 10.73 3.02 -23.28
C ILE A 98 11.00 4.08 -24.34
N ARG A 99 11.32 5.30 -23.93
CA ARG A 99 11.85 6.29 -24.86
C ARG A 99 13.20 5.73 -25.30
N SER A 100 13.22 5.09 -26.47
CA SER A 100 14.46 4.79 -27.18
C SER A 100 15.17 6.12 -27.37
N SER A 101 16.15 6.41 -26.53
CA SER A 101 17.18 7.39 -26.84
C SER A 101 17.93 6.84 -28.06
N ALA A 102 17.43 7.17 -29.24
CA ALA A 102 18.12 6.90 -30.48
C ALA A 102 19.39 7.76 -30.51
N ALA A 103 20.55 7.11 -30.43
CA ALA A 103 21.78 7.53 -31.09
C ALA A 103 22.72 6.33 -31.13
N ASP A 104 22.67 5.64 -32.28
CA ASP A 104 23.76 4.93 -32.92
C ASP A 104 25.16 5.22 -32.35
N LYS A 105 25.85 4.16 -31.92
CA LYS A 105 27.30 4.07 -32.11
C LYS A 105 27.62 2.72 -32.76
N PRO A 106 28.31 2.71 -33.92
CA PRO A 106 28.54 1.50 -34.67
C PRO A 106 29.57 0.58 -33.99
N SER A 107 29.33 -0.70 -34.22
CA SER A 107 30.11 -1.89 -33.89
C SER A 107 31.62 -1.73 -33.78
N ALA A 108 32.20 -2.31 -32.73
CA ALA A 108 33.53 -2.93 -32.77
C ALA A 108 33.42 -4.36 -32.24
N LYS A 109 33.74 -5.32 -33.11
CA LYS A 109 33.80 -6.75 -32.86
C LYS A 109 34.90 -7.09 -31.86
N THR A 110 34.64 -7.98 -30.91
CA THR A 110 35.62 -9.00 -30.50
C THR A 110 34.87 -10.22 -29.94
N GLU A 111 35.09 -11.37 -30.58
CA GLU A 111 34.72 -12.70 -30.12
C GLU A 111 35.66 -13.11 -28.99
N ASP A 112 35.13 -13.66 -27.90
CA ASP A 112 35.44 -15.00 -27.37
C ASP A 112 35.06 -15.13 -25.88
N GLY A 113 34.55 -16.32 -25.51
CA GLY A 113 34.46 -16.75 -24.11
C GLY A 113 33.08 -17.21 -23.65
N ALA A 114 32.71 -18.43 -24.04
CA ALA A 114 31.59 -19.15 -23.47
C ALA A 114 31.89 -19.57 -22.02
N GLU A 115 31.16 -19.03 -21.05
CA GLU A 115 31.01 -19.67 -19.73
C GLU A 115 29.56 -19.55 -19.25
N SER A 116 28.90 -20.70 -19.24
CA SER A 116 27.61 -20.99 -18.63
C SER A 116 27.64 -20.72 -17.12
N LYS A 117 26.93 -19.67 -16.67
CA LYS A 117 26.49 -19.52 -15.28
C LYS A 117 24.98 -19.67 -15.21
N GLN A 118 24.54 -20.78 -14.62
CA GLN A 118 23.19 -20.98 -14.11
C GLN A 118 22.80 -19.75 -13.27
N GLN A 119 21.74 -19.05 -13.68
CA GLN A 119 21.17 -17.93 -12.94
C GLN A 119 19.89 -18.37 -12.24
N ASP A 120 19.91 -18.24 -10.92
CA ASP A 120 18.75 -18.26 -10.05
C ASP A 120 17.65 -17.29 -10.54
N PRO A 121 16.36 -17.65 -10.46
CA PRO A 121 15.28 -16.91 -11.13
C PRO A 121 14.77 -15.65 -10.40
N ALA A 122 15.60 -14.94 -9.62
CA ALA A 122 15.11 -13.84 -8.76
C ALA A 122 16.07 -12.65 -8.55
N LYS A 123 16.90 -12.29 -9.54
CA LYS A 123 17.62 -11.01 -9.48
C LYS A 123 16.87 -9.95 -10.28
N THR A 124 16.28 -8.99 -9.57
CA THR A 124 15.63 -7.81 -10.15
C THR A 124 16.63 -7.07 -11.04
N PRO A 125 16.26 -6.71 -12.28
CA PRO A 125 17.15 -6.00 -13.19
C PRO A 125 17.42 -4.60 -12.63
N ARG A 126 18.68 -4.36 -12.29
CA ARG A 126 19.21 -3.04 -11.90
C ARG A 126 20.12 -2.55 -13.01
N ASN A 127 20.15 -1.24 -13.24
CA ASN A 127 21.09 -0.63 -14.18
C ASN A 127 22.54 -0.76 -13.69
N SER A 128 23.50 -0.41 -14.56
CA SER A 128 24.93 -0.31 -14.21
C SER A 128 25.19 0.56 -12.97
N ASP A 129 24.32 1.53 -12.71
CA ASP A 129 24.39 2.46 -11.58
C ASP A 129 23.62 1.97 -10.33
N GLY A 130 23.06 0.75 -10.36
CA GLY A 130 22.32 0.17 -9.24
C GLY A 130 20.88 0.69 -9.07
N GLU A 131 20.41 1.57 -9.96
CA GLU A 131 19.04 2.10 -9.97
C GLU A 131 18.03 1.05 -10.46
N PHE A 132 16.83 1.06 -9.88
CA PHE A 132 15.74 0.14 -10.21
C PHE A 132 15.13 0.49 -11.57
N VAL A 133 14.99 -0.51 -12.45
CA VAL A 133 14.28 -0.37 -13.72
C VAL A 133 13.08 -1.31 -13.77
N PRO A 134 11.85 -0.78 -13.91
CA PRO A 134 10.66 -1.60 -14.05
C PRO A 134 10.71 -2.46 -15.32
N THR A 135 10.59 -3.79 -15.17
CA THR A 135 10.50 -4.73 -16.29
C THR A 135 9.12 -5.35 -16.44
N ALA A 136 8.85 -5.89 -17.64
CA ALA A 136 7.55 -6.46 -17.96
C ALA A 136 7.25 -7.67 -17.07
N GLU A 137 8.29 -8.47 -16.78
CA GLU A 137 8.21 -9.61 -15.87
C GLU A 137 7.91 -9.18 -14.44
N TRP A 138 8.61 -8.15 -13.94
CA TRP A 138 8.33 -7.58 -12.61
C TRP A 138 6.88 -7.11 -12.50
N LEU A 139 6.41 -6.32 -13.48
CA LEU A 139 5.03 -5.83 -13.52
C LEU A 139 4.03 -6.99 -13.54
N ALA A 140 4.23 -7.98 -14.42
CA ALA A 140 3.34 -9.12 -14.54
C ALA A 140 3.29 -9.97 -13.25
N ALA A 141 4.42 -10.13 -12.58
CA ALA A 141 4.55 -10.96 -11.37
C ALA A 141 3.68 -10.47 -10.21
N TRP A 142 3.65 -9.15 -9.96
CA TRP A 142 2.81 -8.59 -8.91
C TRP A 142 1.41 -8.23 -9.40
N LYS A 143 1.23 -7.79 -10.66
CA LYS A 143 -0.09 -7.43 -11.20
C LYS A 143 -1.09 -8.59 -11.14
N LYS A 144 -0.64 -9.82 -11.40
CA LYS A 144 -1.49 -11.03 -11.28
C LYS A 144 -1.99 -11.27 -9.85
N LYS A 145 -1.25 -10.82 -8.83
CA LYS A 145 -1.57 -11.04 -7.41
C LYS A 145 -2.41 -9.92 -6.81
N LEU A 146 -2.65 -8.85 -7.56
CA LEU A 146 -3.29 -7.65 -7.07
C LEU A 146 -4.77 -7.92 -6.70
N PRO A 147 -5.22 -7.63 -5.47
CA PRO A 147 -6.59 -7.88 -5.05
C PRO A 147 -7.54 -6.81 -5.59
N LEU A 148 -7.86 -6.89 -6.90
CA LEU A 148 -8.80 -5.98 -7.56
C LEU A 148 -10.18 -6.60 -7.78
N THR A 149 -10.30 -7.92 -7.69
CA THR A 149 -11.50 -8.66 -8.11
C THR A 149 -12.75 -8.19 -7.37
N THR A 150 -12.70 -8.04 -6.04
CA THR A 150 -13.85 -7.63 -5.24
C THR A 150 -14.27 -6.21 -5.59
N SER A 151 -13.31 -5.28 -5.54
CA SER A 151 -13.53 -3.86 -5.83
C SER A 151 -14.06 -3.63 -7.26
N LEU A 152 -13.49 -4.28 -8.28
CA LEU A 152 -13.95 -4.15 -9.67
C LEU A 152 -15.33 -4.76 -9.89
N ARG A 153 -15.60 -5.95 -9.33
CA ARG A 153 -16.91 -6.61 -9.47
C ARG A 153 -18.02 -5.78 -8.83
N LEU A 154 -17.74 -5.19 -7.67
CA LEU A 154 -18.65 -4.25 -7.01
C LEU A 154 -18.94 -3.04 -7.90
N LEU A 155 -17.89 -2.39 -8.42
CA LEU A 155 -18.02 -1.21 -9.28
C LEU A 155 -18.79 -1.53 -10.57
N GLN A 156 -18.45 -2.61 -11.26
CA GLN A 156 -19.11 -3.06 -12.49
C GLN A 156 -20.61 -3.32 -12.30
N TYR A 157 -21.03 -3.76 -11.11
CA TYR A 157 -22.43 -3.98 -10.79
C TYR A 157 -23.16 -2.70 -10.37
N LEU A 158 -22.55 -1.88 -9.49
CA LEU A 158 -23.19 -0.70 -8.92
C LEU A 158 -23.27 0.48 -9.89
N ILE A 159 -22.25 0.68 -10.73
CA ILE A 159 -22.18 1.83 -11.64
C ILE A 159 -23.38 1.87 -12.59
N PRO A 160 -23.71 0.79 -13.35
CA PRO A 160 -24.85 0.83 -14.27
C PRO A 160 -26.19 1.03 -13.56
N GLN A 161 -26.36 0.48 -12.36
CA GLN A 161 -27.60 0.65 -11.59
C GLN A 161 -27.77 2.07 -11.06
N LEU A 162 -26.67 2.70 -10.66
CA LEU A 162 -26.70 4.11 -10.26
C LEU A 162 -26.98 5.03 -11.45
N GLU A 163 -26.40 4.73 -12.61
CA GLU A 163 -26.64 5.50 -13.84
C GLU A 163 -28.13 5.39 -14.26
N ASP A 164 -28.73 4.19 -14.25
CA ASP A 164 -30.17 3.98 -14.50
C ASP A 164 -31.07 4.66 -13.45
N ALA A 165 -30.70 4.60 -12.17
CA ALA A 165 -31.42 5.30 -11.10
C ALA A 165 -31.35 6.83 -11.27
N CYS A 166 -30.22 7.35 -11.75
CA CYS A 166 -30.01 8.76 -12.03
C CYS A 166 -30.86 9.23 -13.22
N GLU A 167 -30.94 8.44 -14.29
CA GLU A 167 -31.79 8.71 -15.44
C GLU A 167 -33.27 8.75 -15.05
N LYS A 168 -33.73 7.78 -14.25
CA LYS A 168 -35.12 7.74 -13.74
C LYS A 168 -35.48 8.92 -12.84
N ALA A 169 -34.51 9.47 -12.12
CA ALA A 169 -34.71 10.62 -11.22
C ALA A 169 -34.62 11.98 -11.94
N GLY A 170 -34.40 12.02 -13.26
CA GLY A 170 -34.35 13.26 -14.03
C GLY A 170 -32.96 13.89 -14.14
N GLY A 171 -31.88 13.12 -13.95
CA GLY A 171 -30.54 13.48 -14.43
C GLY A 171 -29.45 13.70 -13.37
N SER A 172 -29.79 13.97 -12.10
CA SER A 172 -28.80 14.00 -11.02
C SER A 172 -29.42 13.58 -9.69
N LEU A 173 -28.77 12.65 -8.99
CA LEU A 173 -29.10 12.31 -7.61
C LEU A 173 -28.23 13.12 -6.65
N ASP A 174 -28.84 13.58 -5.56
CA ASP A 174 -28.11 14.16 -4.44
C ASP A 174 -27.26 13.08 -3.71
N GLU A 175 -26.25 13.50 -2.96
CA GLU A 175 -25.36 12.60 -2.20
C GLU A 175 -26.15 11.68 -1.27
N ASP A 176 -27.13 12.23 -0.54
CA ASP A 176 -27.97 11.47 0.37
C ASP A 176 -28.85 10.43 -0.35
N ALA A 177 -29.33 10.75 -1.55
CA ALA A 177 -30.11 9.82 -2.37
C ALA A 177 -29.24 8.67 -2.90
N MET A 178 -28.00 8.97 -3.33
CA MET A 178 -27.03 7.94 -3.74
C MET A 178 -26.65 7.04 -2.56
N LEU A 179 -26.43 7.60 -1.38
CA LEU A 179 -26.14 6.82 -0.17
C LEU A 179 -27.34 5.96 0.27
N TYR A 180 -28.56 6.48 0.13
CA TYR A 180 -29.78 5.73 0.38
C TYR A 180 -29.93 4.54 -0.57
N PHE A 181 -29.66 4.74 -1.86
CA PHE A 181 -29.60 3.68 -2.85
C PHE A 181 -28.60 2.59 -2.43
N LEU A 182 -27.35 2.96 -2.16
CA LEU A 182 -26.29 2.02 -1.76
C LEU A 182 -26.62 1.24 -0.48
N ARG A 183 -27.37 1.85 0.45
CA ARG A 183 -27.84 1.19 1.67
C ARG A 183 -28.93 0.15 1.40
N THR A 184 -29.73 0.37 0.37
CA THR A 184 -30.87 -0.49 0.01
C THR A 184 -30.43 -1.62 -0.94
N THR A 185 -29.36 -1.41 -1.69
CA THR A 185 -28.80 -2.43 -2.59
C THR A 185 -28.26 -3.63 -1.80
N THR A 186 -28.73 -4.83 -2.16
CA THR A 186 -28.22 -6.09 -1.58
C THR A 186 -26.94 -6.54 -2.27
N MET A 187 -25.92 -6.87 -1.47
CA MET A 187 -24.62 -7.38 -1.94
C MET A 187 -24.53 -8.92 -1.92
N VAL A 188 -25.58 -9.60 -1.48
CA VAL A 188 -25.59 -11.07 -1.32
C VAL A 188 -25.52 -11.75 -2.68
N GLY A 189 -24.58 -12.69 -2.83
CA GLY A 189 -24.38 -13.47 -4.07
C GLY A 189 -23.60 -12.73 -5.17
N LEU A 190 -23.33 -11.43 -5.02
CA LEU A 190 -22.53 -10.65 -5.96
C LEU A 190 -21.04 -10.86 -5.75
N LEU A 191 -20.59 -10.82 -4.50
CA LEU A 191 -19.17 -10.78 -4.15
C LEU A 191 -18.54 -12.18 -4.13
N PRO A 192 -17.21 -12.30 -4.40
CA PRO A 192 -16.48 -13.54 -4.19
C PRO A 192 -16.54 -14.01 -2.74
N VAL A 193 -16.24 -15.29 -2.51
CA VAL A 193 -16.07 -15.81 -1.14
C VAL A 193 -15.00 -15.00 -0.43
N PRO A 194 -15.30 -14.47 0.77
CA PRO A 194 -14.33 -13.66 1.50
C PRO A 194 -13.12 -14.49 1.88
N HIS A 195 -11.94 -13.88 1.81
CA HIS A 195 -10.74 -14.54 2.32
C HIS A 195 -10.81 -14.66 3.84
N PRO A 196 -9.91 -15.40 4.51
CA PRO A 196 -9.78 -15.35 5.96
C PRO A 196 -9.22 -13.99 6.42
N ILE A 197 -9.64 -13.50 7.59
CA ILE A 197 -9.06 -12.30 8.19
C ILE A 197 -7.62 -12.62 8.63
N VAL A 198 -6.64 -11.95 8.02
CA VAL A 198 -5.22 -12.12 8.33
C VAL A 198 -4.71 -10.92 9.13
N ILE A 199 -4.27 -11.16 10.36
CA ILE A 199 -3.62 -10.13 11.18
C ILE A 199 -2.12 -10.17 10.93
N ARG A 200 -1.59 -9.11 10.34
CA ARG A 200 -0.15 -8.96 10.09
C ARG A 200 0.54 -8.40 11.33
N LYS A 201 1.67 -9.01 11.72
CA LYS A 201 2.48 -8.50 12.82
C LYS A 201 3.21 -7.23 12.39
N TYR A 202 3.36 -6.29 13.33
CA TYR A 202 4.18 -5.11 13.13
C TYR A 202 5.62 -5.51 12.79
N GLN A 203 6.15 -4.97 11.69
CA GLN A 203 7.55 -5.12 11.35
C GLN A 203 8.31 -3.84 11.70
N ILE A 204 9.35 -3.99 12.50
CA ILE A 204 10.21 -2.88 12.93
C ILE A 204 11.03 -2.44 11.72
N ASN A 205 10.91 -1.16 11.34
CA ASN A 205 11.81 -0.52 10.38
C ASN A 205 12.98 0.15 11.12
N GLN A 206 14.17 0.21 10.53
CA GLN A 206 15.34 0.93 11.04
C GLN A 206 15.00 2.35 11.51
N PHE A 207 14.20 3.08 10.73
CA PHE A 207 13.78 4.44 11.08
C PHE A 207 12.84 4.49 12.28
N THR A 208 11.90 3.54 12.36
CA THR A 208 10.98 3.44 13.51
C THR A 208 11.71 3.02 14.78
N HIS A 209 12.70 2.13 14.65
CA HIS A 209 13.57 1.72 15.74
C HIS A 209 14.39 2.92 16.24
N LEU A 210 15.06 3.64 15.34
CA LEU A 210 15.83 4.84 15.69
C LEU A 210 14.96 5.88 16.39
N TRP A 211 13.80 6.20 15.83
CA TRP A 211 12.85 7.14 16.45
C TRP A 211 12.44 6.68 17.84
N PHE A 212 12.04 5.41 17.99
CA PHE A 212 11.59 4.88 19.27
C PHE A 212 12.71 4.88 20.32
N THR A 213 13.92 4.46 19.95
CA THR A 213 15.09 4.47 20.84
C THR A 213 15.42 5.90 21.27
N THR A 214 15.50 6.86 20.33
CA THR A 214 15.78 8.27 20.64
C THR A 214 14.69 8.87 21.54
N PHE A 215 13.42 8.60 21.25
CA PHE A 215 12.31 9.10 22.05
C PHE A 215 12.32 8.50 23.47
N THR A 216 12.46 7.18 23.60
CA THR A 216 12.52 6.50 24.90
C THR A 216 13.68 7.01 25.74
N TRP A 217 14.88 7.12 25.18
CA TRP A 217 16.02 7.69 25.90
C TRP A 217 15.82 9.16 26.27
N GLY A 218 15.19 9.95 25.39
CA GLY A 218 14.82 11.33 25.70
C GLY A 218 13.86 11.42 26.90
N VAL A 219 12.84 10.56 26.95
CA VAL A 219 11.91 10.49 28.10
C VAL A 219 12.63 10.06 29.37
N ILE A 220 13.46 9.01 29.31
CA ILE A 220 14.25 8.53 30.44
C ILE A 220 15.15 9.66 30.97
N PHE A 221 15.87 10.33 30.07
CA PHE A 221 16.73 11.45 30.42
C PHE A 221 15.92 12.55 31.13
N LEU A 222 14.85 13.06 30.51
CA LEU A 222 14.04 14.14 31.07
C LEU A 222 13.39 13.79 32.41
N ARG A 223 13.05 12.51 32.63
CA ARG A 223 12.46 12.04 33.89
C ARG A 223 13.48 11.79 35.00
N ASN A 224 14.73 11.48 34.65
CA ASN A 224 15.80 11.14 35.60
C ASN A 224 16.87 12.24 35.68
N GLN A 225 16.44 13.50 35.82
CA GLN A 225 17.35 14.66 35.95
C GLN A 225 17.92 14.85 37.36
N VAL A 226 17.35 14.21 38.39
CA VAL A 226 17.60 14.54 39.81
C VAL A 226 18.48 13.53 40.56
N LEU A 227 18.92 12.44 39.93
CA LEU A 227 19.98 11.58 40.48
C LEU A 227 20.81 11.00 39.35
N PRO A 228 22.13 10.80 39.53
CA PRO A 228 22.92 10.16 38.51
C PRO A 228 22.48 8.69 38.45
N LEU A 229 21.92 8.26 37.31
CA LEU A 229 21.69 6.84 37.00
C LEU A 229 22.97 6.01 37.17
N PHE A 230 24.13 6.68 37.13
CA PHE A 230 25.47 6.17 37.39
C PHE A 230 26.17 7.08 38.42
N ASP A 231 26.06 6.75 39.70
CA ASP A 231 26.88 7.41 40.72
C ASP A 231 28.34 6.95 40.57
N GLY A 232 29.18 7.81 40.00
CA GLY A 232 30.62 7.56 39.88
C GLY A 232 31.31 7.38 41.23
N GLY A 233 30.69 7.83 42.35
CA GLY A 233 31.17 7.61 43.71
C GLY A 233 30.85 6.23 44.28
N ALA A 234 29.91 5.48 43.67
CA ALA A 234 29.54 4.13 44.08
C ALA A 234 30.36 3.02 43.37
N ILE A 235 31.23 3.40 42.41
CA ILE A 235 32.13 2.47 41.73
C ILE A 235 33.31 2.18 42.66
N THR A 236 33.21 1.11 43.44
CA THR A 236 34.34 0.61 44.24
C THR A 236 35.18 -0.35 43.41
N LEU A 237 36.47 -0.02 43.24
CA LEU A 237 37.48 -0.96 42.75
C LEU A 237 37.66 -2.06 43.79
N PHE A 238 37.35 -3.31 43.43
CA PHE A 238 37.74 -4.47 44.23
C PHE A 238 39.01 -5.09 43.65
N THR A 239 39.97 -5.40 44.52
CA THR A 239 41.20 -6.09 44.13
C THR A 239 40.94 -7.58 43.98
N ILE A 240 41.16 -8.12 42.79
CA ILE A 240 41.16 -9.57 42.54
C ILE A 240 42.53 -10.10 42.95
N SER A 241 42.62 -10.76 44.10
CA SER A 241 43.78 -11.57 44.47
C SER A 241 43.70 -12.91 43.73
N VAL A 242 44.53 -13.05 42.71
CA VAL A 242 44.76 -14.35 42.04
C VAL A 242 45.64 -15.18 42.96
N LEU A 243 45.10 -16.32 43.41
CA LEU A 243 45.79 -17.37 44.18
C LEU A 243 46.81 -18.10 43.32
#